data_AF-A0A7V3CTH4-F1
#
_entry.id   AF-A0A7V3CTH4-F1
#
_cell.length_a   1.000
_cell.length_b   1.000
_cell.length_c   1.000
_cell.angle_alpha   90.00
_cell.angle_beta   90.00
_cell.angle_gamma   90.00
#
_symmetry.space_group_name_H-M   'P 1'
#
loop_
_entity.id
_entity.type
_entity.pdbx_description
1 polymer ?
#
loop_
_entity_poly.entity_id
_entity_poly.type
_entity_poly.pdbx_seq_one_letter_code
_entity_poly.pdbx_strand_id
1 'polypeptide(L)'
;MKKTLLSLLFTASSYATFAQWSQLPAEGGELQDVITTPGGILLATEGGVFKSTDNGNTWFYSSNGLFAADTSIACQNFAQTSSAFFVQTN
;
A
#
# COMPACT_ATOMS: atom_id res chain seq x y z
N MET A 1 -52.74 -14.39 -18.53
CA MET A 1 -51.51 -14.27 -19.37
C MET A 1 -50.76 -13.02 -18.95
N LYS A 2 -49.50 -13.18 -18.51
CA LYS A 2 -48.37 -12.20 -18.51
C LYS A 2 -48.72 -10.77 -18.03
N LYS A 3 -48.14 -10.21 -16.96
CA LYS A 3 -46.70 -9.98 -16.76
C LYS A 3 -46.45 -9.60 -15.28
N THR A 4 -46.35 -10.57 -14.39
CA THR A 4 -45.63 -10.40 -13.11
C THR A 4 -44.15 -10.44 -13.44
N LEU A 5 -43.53 -9.27 -13.68
CA LEU A 5 -42.08 -9.20 -13.92
C LEU A 5 -41.52 -7.86 -13.44
N LEU A 6 -41.67 -7.58 -12.14
CA LEU A 6 -40.96 -6.48 -11.47
C LEU A 6 -40.41 -6.92 -10.11
N SER A 7 -39.84 -8.13 -10.07
CA SER A 7 -39.11 -8.65 -8.91
C SER A 7 -37.70 -9.16 -9.27
N LEU A 8 -37.23 -8.88 -10.49
CA LEU A 8 -35.94 -9.38 -11.00
C LEU A 8 -34.84 -8.32 -11.05
N LEU A 9 -34.82 -7.38 -10.10
CA LEU A 9 -33.73 -6.39 -9.97
C LEU A 9 -33.21 -6.29 -8.52
N PHE A 10 -33.19 -7.42 -7.81
CA PHE A 10 -32.46 -7.55 -6.54
C PHE A 10 -31.53 -8.78 -6.55
N THR A 11 -30.90 -9.03 -7.70
CA THR A 11 -29.78 -9.96 -7.80
C THR A 11 -28.59 -9.22 -8.40
N ALA A 12 -28.21 -8.10 -7.79
CA ALA A 12 -26.83 -7.67 -7.89
C ALA A 12 -26.04 -8.68 -7.07
N SER A 13 -25.53 -9.69 -7.78
CA SER A 13 -24.46 -10.60 -7.39
C SER A 13 -23.88 -10.23 -6.02
N SER A 14 -24.20 -11.00 -4.99
CA SER A 14 -23.31 -11.10 -3.84
C SER A 14 -22.04 -11.73 -4.40
N TYR A 15 -21.17 -10.91 -4.99
CA TYR A 15 -19.85 -11.32 -5.38
C TYR A 15 -19.28 -11.94 -4.11
N ALA A 16 -18.97 -13.23 -4.17
CA ALA A 16 -18.10 -13.80 -3.16
C ALA A 16 -16.87 -12.89 -3.18
N THR A 17 -16.71 -12.06 -2.16
CA THR A 17 -15.55 -11.18 -2.01
C THR A 17 -14.43 -12.10 -1.61
N PHE A 18 -13.88 -12.81 -2.60
CA PHE A 18 -12.62 -13.50 -2.44
C PHE A 18 -11.57 -12.46 -2.09
N ALA A 19 -10.62 -12.85 -1.25
CA ALA A 19 -9.54 -11.96 -0.91
C ALA A 19 -8.76 -11.61 -2.18
N GLN A 20 -8.70 -10.31 -2.51
CA GLN A 20 -8.07 -9.77 -3.72
C GLN A 20 -6.58 -9.48 -3.52
N TRP A 21 -5.87 -10.44 -2.94
CA TRP A 21 -4.45 -10.28 -2.65
C TRP A 21 -3.64 -10.17 -3.94
N SER A 22 -3.01 -9.01 -4.14
CA SER A 22 -1.96 -8.81 -5.13
C SER A 22 -0.61 -8.69 -4.43
N GLN A 23 0.44 -9.22 -5.05
CA GLN A 23 1.79 -9.08 -4.52
C GLN A 23 2.22 -7.60 -4.50
N LEU A 24 2.85 -7.19 -3.39
CA LEU A 24 3.50 -5.88 -3.24
C LEU A 24 4.78 -5.79 -4.11
N PRO A 25 5.43 -4.61 -4.22
CA PRO A 25 6.63 -4.45 -5.04
C PRO A 25 7.70 -5.48 -4.68
N ALA A 26 7.96 -6.43 -5.59
CA ALA A 26 8.92 -7.51 -5.36
C ALA A 26 10.36 -7.00 -5.19
N GLU A 27 10.67 -5.85 -5.78
CA GLU A 27 11.99 -5.20 -5.73
C GLU A 27 12.32 -4.65 -4.34
N GLY A 28 11.33 -4.48 -3.46
CA GLY A 28 11.54 -3.93 -2.13
C GLY A 28 12.11 -4.91 -1.10
N GLY A 29 12.09 -6.22 -1.36
CA GLY A 29 12.44 -7.21 -0.34
C GLY A 29 11.37 -7.34 0.76
N GLU A 30 11.77 -7.78 1.95
CA GLU A 30 10.82 -7.97 3.06
C GLU A 30 10.16 -6.65 3.48
N LEU A 31 8.85 -6.70 3.73
CA LEU A 31 8.08 -5.59 4.29
C LEU A 31 8.30 -5.54 5.80
N GLN A 32 8.89 -4.45 6.29
CA GLN A 32 9.18 -4.24 7.70
C GLN A 32 8.07 -3.43 8.40
N ASP A 33 7.52 -2.42 7.73
CA ASP A 33 6.48 -1.57 8.31
C ASP A 33 5.62 -0.86 7.26
N VAL A 34 4.44 -0.39 7.66
CA VAL A 34 3.49 0.34 6.82
C VAL A 34 2.81 1.46 7.60
N ILE A 35 2.77 2.66 7.01
CA ILE A 35 2.01 3.78 7.56
C ILE A 35 1.14 4.45 6.51
N THR A 36 0.06 5.09 6.98
CA THR A 36 -0.80 5.93 6.15
C THR A 36 -0.55 7.40 6.47
N THR A 37 -0.42 8.20 5.42
CA THR A 37 -0.23 9.65 5.51
C THR A 37 -1.32 10.34 4.69
N PRO A 38 -1.57 11.65 4.91
CA PRO A 38 -2.45 12.41 4.03
C PRO A 38 -2.04 12.36 2.54
N GLY A 39 -0.76 12.10 2.27
CA GLY A 39 -0.21 12.00 0.92
C GLY A 39 -0.16 10.59 0.33
N GLY A 40 -0.70 9.57 1.01
CA GLY A 40 -0.71 8.18 0.56
C GLY A 40 -0.15 7.18 1.57
N ILE A 41 0.08 5.95 1.12
CA ILE A 41 0.62 4.84 1.92
C ILE A 41 2.12 4.76 1.71
N LEU A 42 2.88 4.56 2.79
CA LEU A 42 4.32 4.31 2.75
C LEU A 42 4.62 2.89 3.25
N LEU A 43 5.49 2.18 2.55
CA LEU A 43 6.05 0.88 2.96
C LEU A 43 7.52 1.05 3.25
N ALA A 44 7.96 0.54 4.40
CA ALA A 44 9.36 0.37 4.73
C ALA A 44 9.74 -1.06 4.38
N THR A 45 10.74 -1.20 3.52
CA THR A 45 11.23 -2.49 3.06
C THR A 45 12.76 -2.56 3.15
N GLU A 46 13.32 -3.75 3.00
CA GLU A 46 14.78 -3.94 2.97
C GLU A 46 15.48 -3.15 1.84
N GLY A 47 14.78 -2.94 0.73
CA GLY A 47 15.21 -2.15 -0.42
C GLY A 47 14.91 -0.64 -0.32
N GLY A 48 14.28 -0.18 0.77
CA GLY A 48 13.99 1.24 1.03
C GLY A 48 12.49 1.55 1.23
N VAL A 49 12.09 2.78 0.95
CA VAL A 49 10.71 3.25 1.08
C VAL A 49 10.00 3.23 -0.26
N PHE A 50 8.80 2.63 -0.30
CA PHE A 50 7.89 2.70 -1.43
C PHE A 50 6.63 3.47 -1.05
N LYS A 51 6.07 4.23 -2.00
CA LYS A 51 4.88 5.06 -1.81
C LYS A 51 3.79 4.71 -2.80
N SER A 52 2.56 4.58 -2.30
CA SER A 52 1.35 4.56 -3.12
C SER A 52 0.51 5.81 -2.88
N THR A 53 -0.03 6.38 -3.94
CA THR A 53 -0.98 7.52 -3.89
C THR A 53 -2.40 7.15 -4.31
N ASP A 54 -2.61 5.88 -4.67
CA ASP A 54 -3.83 5.36 -5.28
C ASP A 54 -4.39 4.16 -4.50
N ASN A 55 -4.29 4.20 -3.16
CA ASN A 55 -4.78 3.17 -2.25
C ASN A 55 -4.14 1.78 -2.43
N GLY A 56 -2.85 1.74 -2.80
CA GLY A 56 -2.08 0.50 -2.93
C GLY A 56 -2.17 -0.18 -4.29
N ASN A 57 -2.80 0.45 -5.29
CA ASN A 57 -2.89 -0.09 -6.65
C ASN A 57 -1.55 0.01 -7.39
N THR A 58 -0.81 1.10 -7.21
CA THR A 58 0.54 1.29 -7.75
C THR A 58 1.49 1.82 -6.68
N TRP A 59 2.78 1.49 -6.84
CA TRP A 59 3.83 1.78 -5.88
C TRP A 59 5.05 2.35 -6.60
N PHE A 60 5.63 3.40 -6.03
CA PHE A 60 6.80 4.08 -6.58
C PHE A 60 7.89 4.18 -5.51
N TYR A 61 9.14 4.02 -5.93
CA TYR A 61 10.29 4.20 -5.06
C TYR A 61 10.35 5.65 -4.53
N SER A 62 10.49 5.82 -3.22
CA SER A 62 10.38 7.11 -2.53
C SER A 62 11.52 7.38 -1.54
N SER A 63 12.67 6.72 -1.69
CA SER A 63 13.80 6.87 -0.76
C SER A 63 14.79 7.98 -1.12
N ASN A 64 14.45 8.86 -2.07
CA ASN A 64 15.34 9.94 -2.49
C ASN A 64 15.74 10.82 -1.29
N GLY A 65 17.03 11.01 -1.08
CA GLY A 65 17.57 11.82 0.02
C GLY A 65 17.63 11.12 1.39
N LEU A 66 17.16 9.87 1.50
CA LEU A 66 17.35 9.06 2.72
C LEU A 66 18.75 8.43 2.80
N PHE A 67 19.43 8.28 1.65
CA PHE A 67 20.71 7.58 1.57
C PHE A 67 21.80 8.50 0.99
N ALA A 68 22.84 8.76 1.79
CA ALA A 68 24.04 9.43 1.34
C ALA A 68 24.98 8.39 0.71
N ALA A 69 24.86 8.19 -0.61
CA ALA A 69 25.77 7.39 -1.44
C ALA A 69 26.04 5.96 -0.93
N ASP A 70 25.32 4.99 -1.50
CA ASP A 70 25.83 3.63 -1.75
C ASP A 70 25.96 2.70 -0.53
N THR A 71 24.86 2.44 0.16
CA THR A 71 24.71 1.21 0.94
C THR A 71 23.24 0.81 1.02
N SER A 72 22.94 -0.47 0.83
CA SER A 72 21.61 -1.06 0.97
C SER A 72 21.19 -0.98 2.43
N ILE A 73 20.55 0.13 2.82
CA ILE A 73 20.07 0.30 4.18
C ILE A 73 18.57 0.01 4.21
N ALA A 74 18.22 -1.06 4.93
CA ALA A 74 16.85 -1.45 5.18
C ALA A 74 16.13 -0.38 6.02
N CYS A 75 14.92 -0.02 5.60
CA CYS A 75 14.03 0.78 6.43
C CYS A 75 13.31 -0.17 7.38
N GLN A 76 13.56 -0.01 8.68
CA GLN A 76 13.11 -0.96 9.70
C GLN A 76 11.76 -0.58 10.32
N ASN A 77 11.49 0.72 10.45
CA ASN A 77 10.29 1.20 11.13
C ASN A 77 9.96 2.64 10.76
N PHE A 78 8.68 3.00 10.84
CA PHE A 78 8.22 4.38 10.80
C PHE A 78 7.71 4.84 12.17
N ALA A 79 8.15 6.03 12.58
CA ALA A 79 7.53 6.75 13.70
C ALA A 79 6.84 8.01 13.17
N GLN A 80 5.62 8.28 13.64
CA GLN A 80 4.85 9.45 13.22
C GLN A 80 4.52 10.37 14.40
N THR A 81 4.63 11.67 14.15
CA THR A 81 4.16 12.75 15.03
C THR A 81 3.07 13.55 14.30
N SER A 82 2.52 14.58 14.96
CA SER A 82 1.54 15.46 14.32
C SER A 82 2.09 16.27 13.16
N SER A 83 3.41 16.49 13.09
CA SER A 83 4.05 17.38 12.11
C SER A 83 5.13 16.72 11.26
N ALA A 84 5.54 15.50 11.58
CA ALA A 84 6.65 14.83 10.91
C ALA A 84 6.51 13.30 10.99
N PHE A 85 7.15 12.61 10.05
CA PHE A 85 7.41 11.18 10.12
C PHE A 85 8.92 10.94 10.10
N PHE A 86 9.35 9.88 10.77
CA PHE A 86 10.72 9.45 10.90
C PHE A 86 10.84 8.03 10.36
N VAL A 87 11.96 7.75 9.70
CA VAL A 87 12.29 6.42 9.20
C VAL A 87 13.50 5.94 9.98
N GLN A 88 13.39 4.78 10.61
CA GLN A 88 14.55 4.12 11.19
C GLN A 88 15.29 3.34 10.10
N THR A 89 16.59 3.59 10.00
CA THR A 89 17.53 2.92 9.09
C THR A 89 18.56 2.16 9.94
N ASN A 90 19.17 1.09 9.41
CA ASN A 90 20.31 0.42 10.06
C ASN A 90 21.58 1.28 10.01
#